data_AF-A0A3D5BV39-F1
#
_entry.id   AF-A0A3D5BV39-F1
#
_cell.length_a   1.000
_cell.length_b   1.000
_cell.length_c   1.000
_cell.angle_alpha   90.00
_cell.angle_beta   90.00
_cell.angle_gamma   90.00
#
_symmetry.space_group_name_H-M   'P 1'
#
loop_
_entity.id
_entity.type
_entity.pdbx_description
1 polymer ?
#
loop_
_entity_poly.entity_id
_entity_poly.type
_entity_poly.pdbx_seq_one_letter_code
_entity_poly.pdbx_strand_id
1 'polypeptide(L)' 'AAKQTIDILCMLQEKTRGNLTDQEARLLKDMLFELRMKYVQKAK' A
#
# COMPACT_ATOMS: atom_id res chain seq x y z
N ALA A 1 -14.66 1.50 0.29
CA ALA A 1 -13.93 0.55 -0.57
C ALA A 1 -12.40 0.76 -0.51
N ALA A 2 -11.85 1.87 -1.02
CA ALA A 2 -10.39 2.05 -1.12
C ALA A 2 -9.61 2.00 0.21
N LYS A 3 -10.20 2.42 1.34
CA LYS A 3 -9.59 2.30 2.67
C LYS A 3 -9.29 0.84 3.04
N GLN A 4 -10.23 -0.08 2.79
CA GLN A 4 -10.02 -1.51 3.04
C GLN A 4 -8.90 -2.09 2.17
N THR A 5 -8.81 -1.67 0.91
CA THR A 5 -7.72 -2.10 0.02
C THR A 5 -6.35 -1.66 0.55
N ILE A 6 -6.26 -0.43 1.07
CA ILE A 6 -5.03 0.09 1.69
C ILE A 6 -4.68 -0.70 2.95
N ASP A 7 -5.65 -0.96 3.83
CA ASP A 7 -5.45 -1.76 5.05
C ASP A 7 -4.97 -3.19 4.73
N ILE A 8 -5.57 -3.85 3.75
CA ILE A 8 -5.16 -5.20 3.32
C ILE A 8 -3.75 -5.19 2.75
N LEU A 9 -3.42 -4.20 1.91
CA LEU A 9 -2.07 -4.04 1.34
C LEU A 9 -1.03 -3.72 2.43
N CYS A 10 -1.39 -2.92 3.44
CA CYS A 10 -0.55 -2.67 4.60
C CYS A 10 -0.30 -3.96 5.40
N MET A 11 -1.34 -4.73 5.70
CA MET A 11 -1.18 -6.03 6.37
C MET A 11 -0.33 -7.01 5.56
N LEU A 12 -0.49 -7.03 4.23
CA LEU A 12 0.35 -7.83 3.35
C LEU A 12 1.79 -7.35 3.40
N GLN A 13 2.03 -6.04 3.34
CA GLN A 13 3.36 -5.45 3.47
C GLN A 13 4.01 -5.87 4.78
N GLU A 14 3.30 -5.76 5.90
CA GLU A 14 3.82 -6.13 7.22
C GLU A 14 4.11 -7.63 7.33
N LYS A 15 3.24 -8.49 6.78
CA LYS A 15 3.45 -9.94 6.75
C LYS A 15 4.58 -10.37 5.83
N THR A 16 4.86 -9.60 4.78
CA THR A 16 5.90 -9.90 3.79
C THR A 16 7.18 -9.11 4.03
N ARG A 17 7.21 -8.22 5.04
CA ARG A 17 8.36 -7.43 5.47
C ARG A 17 9.45 -8.36 6.01
N GLY A 18 10.43 -8.66 5.16
CA GLY A 18 11.51 -9.63 5.44
C GLY A 18 11.69 -10.67 4.34
N ASN A 19 10.65 -10.93 3.53
CA ASN A 19 10.72 -11.73 2.30
C ASN A 19 10.73 -10.88 1.02
N LEU A 20 10.35 -9.60 1.12
CA LEU A 20 10.39 -8.67 0.00
C LEU A 20 11.81 -8.19 -0.23
N THR A 21 12.23 -8.25 -1.50
CA THR A 21 13.44 -7.57 -1.97
C THR A 21 13.22 -6.04 -1.97
N ASP A 22 14.30 -5.26 -1.94
CA ASP A 22 14.27 -3.79 -1.96
C ASP A 22 13.46 -3.19 -3.12
N GLN A 23 13.36 -3.94 -4.23
CA GLN A 23 12.62 -3.53 -5.41
C GLN A 23 11.11 -3.75 -5.23
N GLU A 24 10.71 -4.92 -4.72
CA GLU A 24 9.31 -5.24 -4.42
C GLU A 24 8.76 -4.34 -3.31
N ALA A 25 9.55 -4.08 -2.27
CA ALA A 25 9.18 -3.16 -1.20
C ALA A 25 8.93 -1.75 -1.72
N ARG A 26 9.75 -1.26 -2.67
CA ARG A 26 9.57 0.04 -3.31
C ARG A 26 8.30 0.10 -4.14
N LEU A 27 8.08 -0.92 -4.96
CA LEU A 27 6.93 -1.03 -5.86
C LEU A 27 5.60 -1.09 -5.08
N LEU A 28 5.59 -1.85 -3.99
CA LEU A 28 4.44 -1.94 -3.09
C LEU A 28 4.16 -0.60 -2.39
N LYS A 29 5.20 0.12 -2.00
CA LYS A 29 5.11 1.43 -1.33
C LYS A 29 4.59 2.50 -2.29
N ASP A 30 5.06 2.51 -3.54
CA ASP A 30 4.54 3.38 -4.61
C ASP A 30 3.05 3.12 -4.87
N MET A 31 2.66 1.85 -4.99
CA MET A 31 1.28 1.45 -5.24
C MET A 31 0.35 1.83 -4.07
N LEU A 32 0.80 1.64 -2.82
CA LEU A 32 0.12 2.12 -1.61
C LEU A 32 0.02 3.65 -1.59
N PHE A 33 1.07 4.36 -2.00
CA PHE A 33 1.09 5.82 -2.01
C PHE A 33 0.08 6.40 -3.00
N GLU A 34 0.07 5.89 -4.24
CA GLU A 34 -0.92 6.19 -5.27
C GLU A 34 -2.35 5.98 -4.77
N LEU A 35 -2.63 4.82 -4.18
CA LEU A 35 -3.95 4.47 -3.64
C LEU A 35 -4.35 5.39 -2.48
N ARG A 36 -3.42 5.69 -1.59
CA ARG A 36 -3.64 6.58 -0.44
C ARG A 36 -3.90 8.01 -0.91
N MET A 37 -3.18 8.50 -1.93
CA MET A 37 -3.36 9.82 -2.50
C MET A 37 -4.71 9.95 -3.22
N LYS A 38 -5.10 8.95 -4.03
CA LYS A 38 -6.42 8.86 -4.65
C LYS A 38 -7.55 8.77 -3.62
N TYR A 39 -7.33 8.03 -2.53
CA TYR A 39 -8.30 7.93 -1.43
C TYR A 39 -8.46 9.26 -0.68
N VAL A 40 -7.37 9.94 -0.33
CA VAL A 40 -7.39 11.26 0.33
C VAL A 40 -8.05 12.31 -0.57
N GLN A 41 -7.79 12.28 -1.88
CA GLN A 41 -8.44 13.18 -2.84
C GLN A 41 -9.94 12.94 -2.96
N LYS A 42 -10.38 11.67 -2.94
CA LYS A 42 -11.82 11.32 -2.94
C LYS A 42 -12.52 11.52 -1.59
N ALA A 43 -11.76 11.58 -0.50
CA ALA A 43 -12.28 11.80 0.85
C ALA A 43 -12.39 13.29 1.21
N LYS A 44 -12.00 14.19 0.30
CA LYS A 44 -12.15 15.64 0.37
C LYS A 44 -13.43 16.06 -0.34
#